data_AF-A0A8B5WX83-F1
#
_entry.id   AF-A0A8B5WX83-F1
#
_cell.length_a   1.000
_cell.length_b   1.000
_cell.length_c   1.000
_cell.angle_alpha   90.00
_cell.angle_beta   90.00
_cell.angle_gamma   90.00
#
_symmetry.space_group_name_H-M   'P 1'
#
loop_
_entity.id
_entity.type
_entity.pdbx_description
1 polymer ?
#
loop_
_entity_poly.entity_id
_entity_poly.type
_entity_poly.pdbx_seq_one_letter_code
_entity_poly.pdbx_strand_id
1 'polypeptide(L)'
;MSTPLARSAHNLVGMFFEGDVLIRARDVNGVWGKRIGPVSPIKLAINPGSATTIERKLRLRTQWGQVADSVANESAAPTVAFETDDAGSELLLLAMRATETPISVAQGQRNQQVTAVPHKGSWLQLPDRNIASAGFSGRKANATALTAGTDYVLQDIWLEHGLIWIPEASTINVDEACDWTYNYGAVAGRKITGNVLAQVNLNIELFGVNRTDSSKVRLFIHEAVVAEGADLDFAATEFFKPNFGGTLITPTGQAGPYFIEPLTLTPYSA
;
A
#
# COMPACT_ATOMS: atom_id res chain seq x y z
N MET A 1 4.97 40.62 -45.75
CA MET A 1 3.82 39.88 -45.17
C MET A 1 4.24 38.44 -44.97
N SER A 2 4.58 38.05 -43.74
CA SER A 2 4.83 36.65 -43.39
C SER A 2 3.50 35.90 -43.42
N THR A 3 3.42 34.83 -44.21
CA THR A 3 2.21 34.04 -44.37
C THR A 3 1.85 33.33 -43.05
N PRO A 4 0.57 33.27 -42.64
CA PRO A 4 0.14 32.67 -41.36
C PRO A 4 0.32 31.14 -41.28
N LEU A 5 0.90 30.51 -42.30
CA LEU A 5 0.89 29.06 -42.48
C LEU A 5 1.80 28.29 -41.52
N ALA A 6 2.81 28.95 -40.91
CA ALA A 6 3.73 28.28 -39.99
C ALA A 6 3.08 27.88 -38.66
N ARG A 7 2.01 28.57 -38.22
CA ARG A 7 1.32 28.25 -36.97
C ARG A 7 0.43 27.00 -37.09
N SER A 8 0.05 26.62 -38.31
CA SER A 8 -0.77 25.42 -38.57
C SER A 8 0.04 24.11 -38.53
N ALA A 9 1.37 24.17 -38.52
CA ALA A 9 2.25 23.00 -38.43
C ALA A 9 2.58 22.59 -36.98
N HIS A 10 2.31 23.47 -36.01
CA HIS A 10 2.39 23.11 -34.60
C HIS A 10 1.11 22.35 -34.25
N ASN A 11 1.21 21.03 -34.10
CA ASN A 11 0.12 20.21 -33.58
C ASN A 11 -0.03 20.54 -32.09
N LEU A 12 -0.76 21.62 -31.78
CA LEU A 12 -1.04 22.09 -30.42
C LEU A 12 -2.07 21.17 -29.77
N VAL A 13 -1.67 19.93 -29.52
CA VAL A 13 -2.51 18.91 -28.90
C VAL A 13 -2.16 18.85 -27.41
N GLY A 14 -3.08 19.27 -26.55
CA GLY A 14 -2.99 19.00 -25.13
C GLY A 14 -3.20 17.51 -24.88
N MET A 15 -2.48 16.91 -23.94
CA MET A 15 -2.64 15.50 -23.58
C MET A 15 -3.30 15.38 -22.23
N PHE A 16 -4.44 14.69 -22.18
CA PHE A 16 -5.14 14.33 -20.94
C PHE A 16 -5.48 12.85 -21.01
N PHE A 17 -4.65 12.03 -20.37
CA PHE A 17 -4.77 10.58 -20.44
C PHE A 17 -5.77 10.07 -19.41
N GLU A 18 -6.67 9.22 -19.87
CA GLU A 18 -7.38 8.25 -19.04
C GLU A 18 -6.89 6.85 -19.41
N GLY A 19 -6.84 5.91 -18.47
CA GLY A 19 -6.35 4.58 -18.79
C GLY A 19 -6.31 3.61 -17.63
N ASP A 20 -6.12 2.36 -18.00
CA ASP A 20 -6.02 1.23 -17.09
C ASP A 20 -4.56 1.00 -16.71
N VAL A 21 -4.28 0.85 -15.41
CA VAL A 21 -2.96 0.45 -14.93
C VAL A 21 -2.96 -1.04 -14.55
N LEU A 22 -1.95 -1.76 -15.01
CA LEU A 22 -1.66 -3.14 -14.60
C LEU A 22 -0.31 -3.19 -13.89
N ILE A 23 -0.26 -3.92 -12.78
CA ILE A 23 0.94 -4.02 -11.94
C ILE A 23 1.33 -5.49 -11.79
N ARG A 24 2.62 -5.78 -11.78
CA ARG A 24 3.15 -7.10 -11.39
C ARG A 24 4.26 -6.93 -10.38
N ALA A 25 4.26 -7.76 -9.36
CA ALA A 25 5.36 -7.84 -8.43
C ALA A 25 6.28 -9.01 -8.81
N ARG A 26 7.58 -8.81 -8.64
CA ARG A 26 8.56 -9.89 -8.73
C ARG A 26 8.61 -10.62 -7.39
N ASP A 27 8.63 -11.95 -7.44
CA ASP A 27 8.79 -12.78 -6.24
C ASP A 27 10.25 -12.81 -5.74
N VAL A 28 10.47 -13.47 -4.62
CA VAL A 28 11.81 -13.63 -4.01
C VAL A 28 12.79 -14.40 -4.88
N ASN A 29 12.30 -15.18 -5.86
CA ASN A 29 13.13 -15.94 -6.80
C ASN A 29 13.43 -15.16 -8.09
N GLY A 30 12.94 -13.93 -8.19
CA GLY A 30 13.17 -13.07 -9.35
C GLY A 30 12.15 -13.23 -10.47
N VAL A 31 11.06 -13.98 -10.25
CA VAL A 31 10.03 -14.26 -11.26
C VAL A 31 8.88 -13.26 -11.17
N TRP A 32 8.43 -12.74 -12.31
CA TRP A 32 7.26 -11.87 -12.36
C TRP A 32 5.97 -12.65 -12.08
N GLY A 33 5.21 -12.18 -11.10
CA GLY A 33 3.88 -12.71 -10.78
C GLY A 33 2.81 -12.35 -11.82
N LYS A 34 1.56 -12.70 -11.48
CA LYS A 34 0.38 -12.33 -12.28
C LYS A 34 0.18 -10.81 -12.30
N ARG A 35 -0.53 -10.33 -13.32
CA ARG A 35 -1.01 -8.94 -13.40
C ARG A 35 -2.11 -8.70 -12.38
N ILE A 36 -1.97 -7.63 -11.62
CA ILE A 36 -2.94 -7.06 -10.69
C ILE A 36 -3.56 -5.85 -11.40
N GLY A 37 -4.88 -5.77 -11.42
CA GLY A 37 -5.64 -4.72 -12.08
C GLY A 37 -6.70 -5.24 -13.06
N PRO A 38 -7.32 -4.36 -13.87
CA PRO A 38 -7.02 -2.93 -13.99
C PRO A 38 -7.24 -2.16 -12.69
N VAL A 39 -6.34 -1.22 -12.40
CA VAL A 39 -6.49 -0.27 -11.29
C VAL A 39 -6.61 1.15 -11.82
N SER A 40 -7.44 1.95 -11.15
CA SER A 40 -7.63 3.36 -11.43
C SER A 40 -6.47 4.18 -10.83
N PRO A 41 -5.63 4.84 -11.64
CA PRO A 41 -4.58 5.69 -11.11
C PRO A 41 -5.14 7.04 -10.64
N ILE A 42 -4.83 7.44 -9.41
CA ILE A 42 -4.90 8.86 -9.00
C ILE A 42 -3.67 9.59 -9.52
N LYS A 43 -2.53 8.88 -9.56
CA LYS A 43 -1.25 9.43 -9.98
C LYS A 43 -0.39 8.33 -10.56
N LEU A 44 0.25 8.62 -11.69
CA LEU A 44 1.37 7.85 -12.22
C LEU A 44 2.38 8.84 -12.79
N ALA A 45 3.34 9.22 -11.96
CA ALA A 45 4.33 10.24 -12.27
C ALA A 45 5.72 9.62 -12.40
N ILE A 46 6.43 10.00 -13.46
CA ILE A 46 7.84 9.63 -13.65
C ILE A 46 8.67 10.90 -13.52
N ASN A 47 9.69 10.85 -12.66
CA ASN A 47 10.76 11.82 -12.67
C ASN A 47 11.92 11.22 -13.49
N PRO A 48 12.33 11.83 -14.61
CA PRO A 48 13.41 11.31 -15.44
C PRO A 48 14.79 11.36 -14.78
N GLY A 49 14.90 11.97 -13.60
CA GLY A 49 16.17 12.25 -12.94
C GLY A 49 16.73 13.61 -13.33
N SER A 50 17.99 13.86 -12.96
CA SER A 50 18.69 15.10 -13.30
C SER A 50 20.15 14.83 -13.59
N ALA A 51 20.71 15.64 -14.49
CA ALA A 51 22.13 15.68 -14.75
C ALA A 51 22.77 16.85 -13.98
N THR A 52 23.98 16.64 -13.47
CA THR A 52 24.86 17.73 -13.02
C THR A 52 25.88 18.03 -14.09
N THR A 53 26.25 19.30 -14.23
CA THR A 53 27.28 19.73 -15.17
C THR A 53 28.60 19.92 -14.45
N ILE A 54 29.63 19.22 -14.89
CA ILE A 54 31.00 19.46 -14.47
C ILE A 54 31.62 20.43 -15.46
N GLU A 55 31.97 21.63 -14.99
CA GLU A 55 32.55 22.70 -15.81
C GLU A 55 34.04 22.87 -15.51
N ARG A 56 34.86 22.95 -16.57
CA ARG A 56 36.26 23.36 -16.46
C ARG A 56 36.36 24.87 -16.58
N LYS A 57 36.58 25.56 -15.46
CA LYS A 57 36.79 27.02 -15.43
C LYS A 57 38.25 27.40 -15.70
N LEU A 58 38.46 28.32 -16.63
CA LEU A 58 39.78 28.83 -16.99
C LEU A 58 40.39 29.67 -15.88
N ARG A 59 41.71 29.55 -15.73
CA ARG A 59 42.54 30.37 -14.81
C ARG A 59 43.57 31.23 -15.57
N LEU A 60 43.40 31.38 -16.88
CA LEU A 60 44.27 32.20 -17.71
C LEU A 60 44.05 33.70 -17.42
N ARG A 61 45.13 34.50 -17.53
CA ARG A 61 45.06 35.96 -17.41
C ARG A 61 44.02 36.50 -18.41
N THR A 62 43.14 37.40 -17.99
CA THR A 62 41.99 37.97 -18.76
C THR A 62 40.80 37.04 -19.05
N GLN A 63 40.93 35.73 -18.81
CA GLN A 63 39.85 34.75 -19.03
C GLN A 63 39.47 34.00 -17.75
N TRP A 64 39.88 34.53 -16.60
CA TRP A 64 39.65 33.91 -15.30
C TRP A 64 38.16 33.74 -15.03
N GLY A 65 37.74 32.51 -14.74
CA GLY A 65 36.35 32.16 -14.42
C GLY A 65 35.46 31.83 -15.61
N GLN A 66 35.95 31.97 -16.85
CA GLN A 66 35.21 31.56 -18.05
C GLN A 66 35.18 30.02 -18.17
N VAL A 67 34.09 29.46 -18.68
CA VAL A 67 33.94 28.01 -18.92
C VAL A 67 34.64 27.63 -20.23
N ALA A 68 35.59 26.70 -20.17
CA ALA A 68 36.25 26.17 -21.36
C ALA A 68 35.51 24.98 -21.95
N ASP A 69 35.10 24.04 -21.08
CA ASP A 69 34.44 22.79 -21.44
C ASP A 69 33.41 22.46 -20.36
N SER A 70 32.32 21.82 -20.75
CA SER A 70 31.29 21.32 -19.83
C SER A 70 30.90 19.89 -20.21
N VAL A 71 30.80 19.01 -19.22
CA VAL A 71 30.27 17.65 -19.39
C VAL A 71 29.10 17.45 -18.45
N ALA A 72 27.96 17.02 -19.00
CA ALA A 72 26.83 16.58 -18.20
C ALA A 72 27.07 15.15 -17.69
N ASN A 73 26.82 14.92 -16.41
CA ASN A 73 26.88 13.62 -15.77
C ASN A 73 25.54 13.36 -15.06
N GLU A 74 24.99 12.16 -15.21
CA GLU A 74 23.74 11.79 -14.53
C GLU A 74 23.96 11.83 -13.01
N SER A 75 23.13 12.57 -12.29
CA SER A 75 23.31 12.86 -10.86
C SER A 75 22.19 12.33 -9.98
N ALA A 76 20.97 12.18 -10.52
CA ALA A 76 19.84 11.60 -9.81
C ALA A 76 19.21 10.48 -10.64
N ALA A 77 18.96 9.34 -10.01
CA ALA A 77 18.30 8.21 -10.66
C ALA A 77 16.83 8.56 -10.99
N PRO A 78 16.28 8.04 -12.10
CA PRO A 78 14.87 8.21 -12.43
C PRO A 78 13.99 7.51 -11.39
N THR A 79 12.85 8.10 -11.05
CA THR A 79 11.92 7.57 -10.05
C THR A 79 10.49 7.54 -10.57
N VAL A 80 9.65 6.73 -9.93
CA VAL A 80 8.21 6.68 -10.14
C VAL A 80 7.47 6.94 -8.82
N ALA A 81 6.34 7.63 -8.91
CA ALA A 81 5.35 7.71 -7.87
C ALA A 81 4.00 7.31 -8.46
N PHE A 82 3.45 6.20 -7.96
CA PHE A 82 2.15 5.67 -8.34
C PHE A 82 1.22 5.63 -7.13
N GLU A 83 0.00 6.15 -7.29
CA GLU A 83 -1.04 6.19 -6.26
C GLU A 83 -2.38 5.79 -6.88
N THR A 84 -3.19 5.04 -6.11
CA THR A 84 -4.54 4.60 -6.48
C THR A 84 -5.46 4.65 -5.26
N ASP A 85 -6.76 4.77 -5.46
CA ASP A 85 -7.81 4.55 -4.46
C ASP A 85 -8.40 3.14 -4.51
N ASP A 86 -7.91 2.28 -5.42
CA ASP A 86 -8.28 0.88 -5.43
C ASP A 86 -7.50 0.13 -4.34
N ALA A 87 -8.22 -0.38 -3.34
CA ALA A 87 -7.65 -1.02 -2.16
C ALA A 87 -7.85 -2.55 -2.13
N GLY A 88 -7.64 -3.23 -3.27
CA GLY A 88 -7.66 -4.69 -3.32
C GLY A 88 -6.62 -5.31 -2.38
N SER A 89 -6.87 -6.52 -1.84
CA SER A 89 -5.97 -7.15 -0.87
C SER A 89 -4.53 -7.27 -1.39
N GLU A 90 -4.37 -7.55 -2.68
CA GLU A 90 -3.06 -7.68 -3.31
C GLU A 90 -2.29 -6.35 -3.32
N LEU A 91 -2.96 -5.24 -3.60
CA LEU A 91 -2.35 -3.91 -3.56
C LEU A 91 -1.99 -3.51 -2.13
N LEU A 92 -2.86 -3.84 -1.16
CA LEU A 92 -2.57 -3.62 0.25
C LEU A 92 -1.33 -4.40 0.71
N LEU A 93 -1.19 -5.67 0.29
CA LEU A 93 0.00 -6.47 0.58
C LEU A 93 1.27 -5.82 0.02
N LEU A 94 1.22 -5.36 -1.23
CA LEU A 94 2.36 -4.73 -1.88
C LEU A 94 2.71 -3.39 -1.22
N ALA A 95 1.72 -2.54 -0.96
CA ALA A 95 1.92 -1.22 -0.35
C ALA A 95 2.49 -1.34 1.07
N MET A 96 2.01 -2.31 1.85
CA MET A 96 2.53 -2.57 3.20
C MET A 96 3.84 -3.37 3.21
N ARG A 97 4.38 -3.78 2.05
CA ARG A 97 5.53 -4.70 1.95
C ARG A 97 5.35 -5.93 2.84
N ALA A 98 4.16 -6.50 2.77
CA ALA A 98 3.67 -7.45 3.74
C ALA A 98 3.81 -8.91 3.31
N THR A 99 3.72 -9.80 4.30
CA THR A 99 3.40 -11.21 4.09
C THR A 99 2.03 -11.51 4.69
N GLU A 100 1.39 -12.58 4.21
CA GLU A 100 0.10 -13.02 4.70
C GLU A 100 0.13 -14.44 5.24
N THR A 101 -0.67 -14.68 6.27
CA THR A 101 -0.90 -16.01 6.83
C THR A 101 -2.39 -16.25 6.96
N PRO A 102 -2.90 -17.46 6.65
CA PRO A 102 -4.31 -17.76 6.80
C PRO A 102 -4.71 -17.74 8.27
N ILE A 103 -5.88 -17.20 8.56
CA ILE A 103 -6.58 -17.35 9.82
C ILE A 103 -7.61 -18.46 9.60
N SER A 104 -7.55 -19.51 10.42
CA SER A 104 -8.53 -20.60 10.39
C SER A 104 -8.72 -21.13 11.81
N VAL A 105 -9.70 -20.57 12.51
CA VAL A 105 -10.11 -20.97 13.86
C VAL A 105 -11.47 -21.64 13.75
N ALA A 106 -11.57 -22.89 14.19
CA ALA A 106 -12.86 -23.59 14.28
C ALA A 106 -13.70 -23.01 15.43
N GLN A 107 -15.03 -23.10 15.32
CA GLN A 107 -15.91 -22.75 16.44
C GLN A 107 -15.68 -23.68 17.63
N GLY A 108 -16.00 -23.21 18.83
CA GLY A 108 -15.84 -24.01 20.03
C GLY A 108 -16.35 -23.34 21.28
N GLN A 109 -15.98 -23.92 22.41
CA GLN A 109 -16.28 -23.43 23.74
C GLN A 109 -14.99 -23.35 24.55
N ARG A 110 -14.80 -22.24 25.25
CA ARG A 110 -13.81 -22.13 26.32
C ARG A 110 -14.52 -22.32 27.65
N ASN A 111 -14.02 -23.27 28.43
CA ASN A 111 -14.43 -23.48 29.80
C ASN A 111 -13.31 -23.02 30.71
N GLN A 112 -13.62 -22.05 31.58
CA GLN A 112 -12.72 -21.58 32.63
C GLN A 112 -11.36 -21.12 32.06
N GLN A 113 -11.40 -20.33 30.98
CA GLN A 113 -10.21 -19.71 30.43
C GLN A 113 -9.67 -18.68 31.42
N VAL A 114 -8.57 -19.02 32.08
CA VAL A 114 -7.90 -18.14 33.03
C VAL A 114 -7.28 -16.96 32.28
N THR A 115 -7.60 -15.74 32.67
CA THR A 115 -6.98 -14.51 32.15
C THR A 115 -6.86 -13.49 33.27
N ALA A 116 -5.65 -12.98 33.48
CA ALA A 116 -5.39 -11.93 34.48
C ALA A 116 -5.91 -10.58 33.98
N VAL A 117 -6.47 -9.78 34.89
CA VAL A 117 -6.96 -8.43 34.60
C VAL A 117 -5.86 -7.40 34.89
N PRO A 118 -5.16 -6.85 33.89
CA PRO A 118 -4.00 -6.00 34.13
C PRO A 118 -4.38 -4.60 34.63
N HIS A 119 -5.55 -4.08 34.25
CA HIS A 119 -6.04 -2.76 34.67
C HIS A 119 -7.57 -2.72 34.73
N LYS A 120 -8.11 -1.83 35.56
CA LYS A 120 -9.54 -1.44 35.52
C LYS A 120 -9.73 -0.19 34.66
N GLY A 121 -10.96 0.07 34.25
CA GLY A 121 -11.26 1.12 33.28
C GLY A 121 -10.56 0.85 31.96
N SER A 122 -10.44 -0.42 31.57
CA SER A 122 -9.68 -0.85 30.41
C SER A 122 -10.32 -2.05 29.70
N TRP A 123 -9.93 -2.25 28.44
CA TRP A 123 -10.32 -3.43 27.68
C TRP A 123 -9.41 -4.61 28.00
N LEU A 124 -10.02 -5.75 28.33
CA LEU A 124 -9.33 -7.02 28.49
C LEU A 124 -9.45 -7.83 27.19
N GLN A 125 -8.31 -8.25 26.65
CA GLN A 125 -8.24 -9.15 25.50
C GLN A 125 -8.33 -10.61 25.95
N LEU A 126 -9.32 -11.32 25.42
CA LEU A 126 -9.48 -12.77 25.51
C LEU A 126 -8.76 -13.46 24.33
N PRO A 127 -8.36 -14.74 24.46
CA PRO A 127 -7.58 -15.43 23.43
C PRO A 127 -8.36 -15.71 22.14
N ASP A 128 -9.70 -15.83 22.21
CA ASP A 128 -10.54 -16.11 21.05
C ASP A 128 -11.31 -14.87 20.60
N ARG A 129 -11.82 -14.92 19.37
CA ARG A 129 -12.60 -13.87 18.70
C ARG A 129 -13.97 -14.41 18.32
N ASN A 130 -14.88 -13.54 17.85
CA ASN A 130 -16.24 -13.93 17.49
C ASN A 130 -16.96 -14.63 18.67
N ILE A 131 -16.86 -14.03 19.85
CA ILE A 131 -17.39 -14.59 21.10
C ILE A 131 -18.90 -14.34 21.18
N ALA A 132 -19.67 -15.37 21.52
CA ALA A 132 -21.10 -15.22 21.77
C ALA A 132 -21.35 -14.62 23.16
N SER A 133 -22.17 -13.57 23.22
CA SER A 133 -22.64 -13.01 24.49
C SER A 133 -23.51 -13.99 25.28
N ALA A 134 -24.31 -14.80 24.57
CA ALA A 134 -25.11 -15.85 25.16
C ALA A 134 -24.22 -16.95 25.79
N GLY A 135 -24.39 -17.16 27.09
CA GLY A 135 -23.61 -18.14 27.86
C GLY A 135 -22.23 -17.64 28.28
N PHE A 136 -21.89 -16.37 28.04
CA PHE A 136 -20.69 -15.76 28.59
C PHE A 136 -20.81 -15.62 30.11
N SER A 137 -19.78 -16.04 30.84
CA SER A 137 -19.71 -15.86 32.30
C SER A 137 -18.26 -15.72 32.76
N GLY A 138 -18.07 -14.91 33.80
CA GLY A 138 -16.80 -14.75 34.50
C GLY A 138 -16.93 -15.20 35.94
N ARG A 139 -15.84 -15.67 36.52
CA ARG A 139 -15.72 -15.89 37.97
C ARG A 139 -14.28 -15.63 38.43
N LYS A 140 -14.12 -15.27 39.69
CA LYS A 140 -12.82 -15.15 40.34
C LYS A 140 -12.21 -16.53 40.58
N ALA A 141 -10.91 -16.59 40.85
CA ALA A 141 -10.20 -17.83 41.16
C ALA A 141 -10.79 -18.60 42.37
N ASN A 142 -11.44 -17.90 43.30
CA ASN A 142 -12.15 -18.50 44.43
C ASN A 142 -13.59 -18.96 44.11
N ALA A 143 -13.93 -19.07 42.83
CA ALA A 143 -15.25 -19.44 42.29
C ALA A 143 -16.39 -18.43 42.55
N THR A 144 -16.11 -17.24 43.07
CA THR A 144 -17.12 -16.17 43.16
C THR A 144 -17.51 -15.70 41.75
N ALA A 145 -18.80 -15.80 41.43
CA ALA A 145 -19.34 -15.36 40.14
C ALA A 145 -19.20 -13.84 39.96
N LEU A 146 -18.81 -13.42 38.74
CA LEU A 146 -18.75 -12.03 38.33
C LEU A 146 -20.04 -11.62 37.62
N THR A 147 -20.50 -10.41 37.87
CA THR A 147 -21.77 -9.90 37.35
C THR A 147 -21.56 -9.05 36.10
N ALA A 148 -22.18 -9.45 34.98
CA ALA A 148 -22.19 -8.64 33.77
C ALA A 148 -22.86 -7.27 34.01
N GLY A 149 -22.31 -6.21 33.44
CA GLY A 149 -22.74 -4.82 33.66
C GLY A 149 -22.11 -4.15 34.90
N THR A 150 -21.55 -4.93 35.83
CA THR A 150 -20.85 -4.40 37.02
C THR A 150 -19.37 -4.72 36.99
N ASP A 151 -19.02 -5.99 36.86
CA ASP A 151 -17.62 -6.44 36.90
C ASP A 151 -16.96 -6.45 35.53
N TYR A 152 -17.77 -6.65 34.48
CA TYR A 152 -17.37 -6.60 33.07
C TYR A 152 -18.56 -6.18 32.21
N VAL A 153 -18.30 -5.56 31.06
CA VAL A 153 -19.31 -5.15 30.08
C VAL A 153 -19.05 -5.86 28.76
N LEU A 154 -20.12 -6.41 28.20
CA LEU A 154 -20.15 -7.07 26.90
C LEU A 154 -20.80 -6.13 25.89
N GLN A 155 -20.19 -5.96 24.72
CA GLN A 155 -20.88 -5.41 23.55
C GLN A 155 -20.44 -6.20 22.32
N ASP A 156 -21.38 -6.45 21.41
CA ASP A 156 -21.20 -7.39 20.30
C ASP A 156 -19.99 -7.04 19.43
N ILE A 157 -19.83 -5.77 19.06
CA ILE A 157 -18.70 -5.31 18.21
C ILE A 157 -17.33 -5.62 18.85
N TRP A 158 -17.20 -5.53 20.17
CA TRP A 158 -15.92 -5.80 20.86
C TRP A 158 -15.70 -7.30 21.05
N LEU A 159 -16.76 -8.06 21.29
CA LEU A 159 -16.70 -9.52 21.40
C LEU A 159 -16.30 -10.20 20.08
N GLU A 160 -16.63 -9.61 18.94
CA GLU A 160 -16.11 -10.01 17.64
C GLU A 160 -14.57 -9.97 17.59
N HIS A 161 -13.96 -9.04 18.32
CA HIS A 161 -12.51 -8.89 18.47
C HIS A 161 -11.94 -9.55 19.73
N GLY A 162 -12.76 -10.24 20.53
CA GLY A 162 -12.33 -10.89 21.77
C GLY A 162 -12.08 -9.92 22.92
N LEU A 163 -12.69 -8.74 22.89
CA LEU A 163 -12.50 -7.69 23.89
C LEU A 163 -13.72 -7.60 24.82
N ILE A 164 -13.46 -7.48 26.11
CA ILE A 164 -14.46 -7.13 27.13
C ILE A 164 -13.98 -5.89 27.90
N TRP A 165 -14.90 -5.04 28.34
CA TRP A 165 -14.53 -3.88 29.14
C TRP A 165 -14.60 -4.22 30.63
N ILE A 166 -13.56 -3.88 31.40
CA ILE A 166 -13.55 -4.00 32.85
C ILE A 166 -13.76 -2.60 33.45
N PRO A 167 -14.93 -2.29 34.04
CA PRO A 167 -15.20 -0.98 34.64
C PRO A 167 -14.23 -0.65 35.78
N GLU A 168 -13.97 0.64 36.00
CA GLU A 168 -13.16 1.11 37.13
C GLU A 168 -13.75 0.69 38.48
N ALA A 169 -15.08 0.69 38.57
CA ALA A 169 -15.85 0.26 39.74
C ALA A 169 -15.98 -1.28 39.88
N SER A 170 -15.37 -2.07 39.00
CA SER A 170 -15.41 -3.54 39.04
C SER A 170 -14.87 -4.07 40.36
N THR A 171 -15.43 -5.17 40.86
CA THR A 171 -14.96 -5.83 42.09
C THR A 171 -13.70 -6.68 41.88
N ILE A 172 -13.31 -6.92 40.63
CA ILE A 172 -12.09 -7.66 40.26
C ILE A 172 -10.87 -6.84 40.72
N ASN A 173 -9.86 -7.44 41.33
CA ASN A 173 -8.61 -6.75 41.66
C ASN A 173 -7.68 -6.69 40.45
N VAL A 174 -6.80 -5.69 40.41
CA VAL A 174 -5.73 -5.65 39.42
C VAL A 174 -4.81 -6.87 39.60
N ASP A 175 -4.35 -7.43 38.49
CA ASP A 175 -3.60 -8.69 38.38
C ASP A 175 -4.35 -9.94 38.85
N GLU A 176 -5.65 -9.83 39.17
CA GLU A 176 -6.47 -10.98 39.55
C GLU A 176 -6.74 -11.87 38.33
N ALA A 177 -6.39 -13.15 38.46
CA ALA A 177 -6.76 -14.17 37.49
C ALA A 177 -8.25 -14.52 37.63
N CYS A 178 -9.00 -14.28 36.56
CA CYS A 178 -10.41 -14.63 36.45
C CYS A 178 -10.59 -15.75 35.44
N ASP A 179 -11.55 -16.64 35.69
CA ASP A 179 -11.97 -17.68 34.78
C ASP A 179 -13.11 -17.17 33.89
N TRP A 180 -12.91 -17.22 32.59
CA TRP A 180 -13.92 -16.82 31.60
C TRP A 180 -14.44 -18.05 30.87
N THR A 181 -15.76 -18.20 30.82
CA THR A 181 -16.44 -19.28 30.09
C THR A 181 -17.33 -18.69 29.02
N TYR A 182 -17.16 -19.13 27.77
CA TYR A 182 -17.89 -18.61 26.64
C TYR A 182 -17.83 -19.54 25.42
N ASN A 183 -18.80 -19.37 24.52
CA ASN A 183 -18.77 -19.98 23.19
C ASN A 183 -18.18 -18.98 22.20
N TYR A 184 -17.50 -19.48 21.17
CA TYR A 184 -16.95 -18.65 20.10
C TYR A 184 -17.20 -19.29 18.74
N GLY A 185 -17.53 -18.45 17.76
CA GLY A 185 -17.77 -18.85 16.38
C GLY A 185 -16.46 -19.13 15.62
N ALA A 186 -16.58 -19.78 14.47
CA ALA A 186 -15.44 -19.97 13.58
C ALA A 186 -14.97 -18.62 13.03
N VAL A 187 -13.66 -18.47 12.84
CA VAL A 187 -13.06 -17.27 12.25
C VAL A 187 -12.13 -17.71 11.13
N ALA A 188 -12.45 -17.25 9.91
CA ALA A 188 -11.63 -17.42 8.72
C ALA A 188 -11.19 -16.05 8.19
N GLY A 189 -9.98 -15.96 7.65
CA GLY A 189 -9.47 -14.72 7.10
C GLY A 189 -7.98 -14.79 6.79
N ARG A 190 -7.33 -13.63 6.74
CA ARG A 190 -5.88 -13.51 6.48
C ARG A 190 -5.30 -12.50 7.45
N LYS A 191 -4.19 -12.86 8.10
CA LYS A 191 -3.37 -11.94 8.88
C LYS A 191 -2.29 -11.38 7.97
N ILE A 192 -2.34 -10.07 7.75
CA ILE A 192 -1.32 -9.33 6.99
C ILE A 192 -0.30 -8.78 7.98
N THR A 193 0.97 -9.09 7.78
CA THR A 193 2.08 -8.56 8.59
C THR A 193 2.91 -7.66 7.70
N GLY A 194 2.79 -6.35 7.90
CA GLY A 194 3.49 -5.33 7.13
C GLY A 194 4.98 -5.22 7.47
N ASN A 195 5.72 -4.55 6.59
CA ASN A 195 7.15 -4.26 6.72
C ASN A 195 8.03 -5.52 6.92
N VAL A 196 7.64 -6.63 6.29
CA VAL A 196 8.40 -7.89 6.31
C VAL A 196 9.37 -7.94 5.13
N LEU A 197 8.97 -7.39 3.99
CA LEU A 197 9.81 -7.28 2.80
C LEU A 197 10.56 -5.95 2.83
N ALA A 198 11.88 -5.98 2.58
CA ALA A 198 12.69 -4.76 2.53
C ALA A 198 12.28 -3.85 1.37
N GLN A 199 11.95 -4.46 0.23
CA GLN A 199 11.51 -3.79 -0.99
C GLN A 199 10.57 -4.70 -1.77
N VAL A 200 9.83 -4.10 -2.68
CA VAL A 200 9.00 -4.79 -3.67
C VAL A 200 9.42 -4.28 -5.05
N ASN A 201 9.68 -5.20 -5.99
CA ASN A 201 10.04 -4.82 -7.35
C ASN A 201 8.80 -4.92 -8.23
N LEU A 202 8.38 -3.80 -8.81
CA LEU A 202 7.15 -3.67 -9.59
C LEU A 202 7.44 -3.46 -11.08
N ASN A 203 6.65 -4.12 -11.92
CA ASN A 203 6.45 -3.74 -13.32
C ASN A 203 5.09 -3.02 -13.40
N ILE A 204 5.05 -1.86 -14.06
CA ILE A 204 3.84 -1.03 -14.16
C ILE A 204 3.58 -0.75 -15.63
N GLU A 205 2.36 -1.02 -16.07
CA GLU A 205 1.90 -0.76 -17.44
C GLU A 205 0.65 0.12 -17.39
N LEU A 206 0.64 1.21 -18.14
CA LEU A 206 -0.56 2.04 -18.37
C LEU A 206 -0.98 1.86 -19.83
N PHE A 207 -2.26 1.55 -20.03
CA PHE A 207 -2.91 1.54 -21.33
C PHE A 207 -3.89 2.71 -21.39
N GLY A 208 -3.48 3.78 -22.05
CA GLY A 208 -4.16 5.07 -22.03
C GLY A 208 -4.81 5.46 -23.35
N VAL A 209 -5.80 6.34 -23.24
CA VAL A 209 -6.40 7.10 -24.33
C VAL A 209 -6.33 8.58 -23.97
N ASN A 210 -5.84 9.40 -24.89
CA ASN A 210 -5.88 10.85 -24.74
C ASN A 210 -7.31 11.34 -25.00
N ARG A 211 -7.92 12.03 -24.03
CA ARG A 211 -9.30 12.53 -24.15
C ARG A 211 -9.46 13.68 -25.13
N THR A 212 -8.38 14.35 -25.53
CA THR A 212 -8.46 15.49 -26.45
C THR A 212 -8.58 15.06 -27.92
N ASP A 213 -7.95 13.96 -28.31
CA ASP A 213 -7.88 13.50 -29.70
C ASP A 213 -8.13 12.00 -29.89
N SER A 214 -8.43 11.26 -28.81
CA SER A 214 -8.63 9.81 -28.80
C SER A 214 -7.40 8.99 -29.23
N SER A 215 -6.21 9.59 -29.30
CA SER A 215 -4.97 8.85 -29.56
C SER A 215 -4.68 7.88 -28.42
N LYS A 216 -4.16 6.70 -28.76
CA LYS A 216 -3.86 5.64 -27.81
C LYS A 216 -2.39 5.70 -27.41
N VAL A 217 -2.10 5.38 -26.16
CA VAL A 217 -0.74 5.36 -25.63
C VAL A 217 -0.55 4.16 -24.73
N ARG A 218 0.66 3.61 -24.73
CA ARG A 218 1.12 2.68 -23.71
C ARG A 218 2.34 3.25 -23.02
N LEU A 219 2.30 3.33 -21.70
CA LEU A 219 3.48 3.57 -20.88
C LEU A 219 3.87 2.23 -20.25
N PHE A 220 5.15 1.87 -20.34
CA PHE A 220 5.67 0.65 -19.77
C PHE A 220 6.90 0.97 -18.92
N ILE A 221 6.84 0.61 -17.65
CA ILE A 221 7.95 0.71 -16.71
C ILE A 221 8.49 -0.70 -16.50
N HIS A 222 9.74 -0.94 -16.88
CA HIS A 222 10.31 -2.29 -16.81
C HIS A 222 10.37 -2.81 -15.39
N GLU A 223 10.99 -2.03 -14.50
CA GLU A 223 11.17 -2.38 -13.10
C GLU A 223 11.29 -1.11 -12.26
N ALA A 224 10.51 -1.06 -11.19
CA ALA A 224 10.56 -0.05 -10.14
C ALA A 224 10.83 -0.74 -8.81
N VAL A 225 11.93 -0.38 -8.14
CA VAL A 225 12.24 -0.87 -6.80
C VAL A 225 11.55 0.04 -5.79
N VAL A 226 10.46 -0.45 -5.21
CA VAL A 226 9.63 0.27 -4.26
C VAL A 226 10.06 -0.12 -2.85
N ALA A 227 10.72 0.82 -2.18
CA ALA A 227 11.16 0.68 -0.79
C ALA A 227 10.65 1.83 0.10
N GLU A 228 10.16 2.91 -0.52
CA GLU A 228 9.77 4.16 0.12
C GLU A 228 8.38 4.54 -0.38
N GLY A 229 7.42 4.63 0.54
CA GLY A 229 6.07 5.11 0.26
C GLY A 229 5.73 6.26 1.20
N ALA A 230 4.80 7.11 0.79
CA ALA A 230 4.07 7.98 1.70
C ALA A 230 3.31 7.14 2.74
N ASP A 231 2.90 7.79 3.84
CA ASP A 231 2.17 7.13 4.91
C ASP A 231 0.89 6.43 4.40
N LEU A 232 0.69 5.19 4.84
CA LEU A 232 -0.58 4.47 4.64
C LEU A 232 -1.53 4.84 5.79
N ASP A 233 -2.42 5.79 5.54
CA ASP A 233 -3.36 6.27 6.54
C ASP A 233 -4.67 5.46 6.53
N PHE A 234 -4.88 4.68 7.60
CA PHE A 234 -6.07 3.86 7.80
C PHE A 234 -7.24 4.62 8.45
N ALA A 235 -7.03 5.87 8.87
CA ALA A 235 -8.01 6.70 9.57
C ALA A 235 -8.19 8.07 8.89
N ALA A 236 -7.80 8.17 7.61
CA ALA A 236 -7.98 9.38 6.81
C ALA A 236 -9.47 9.74 6.63
N THR A 237 -9.72 11.01 6.36
CA THR A 237 -11.04 11.51 5.93
C THR A 237 -11.33 11.24 4.45
N GLU A 238 -10.29 10.87 3.69
CA GLU A 238 -10.38 10.51 2.28
C GLU A 238 -10.28 8.98 2.10
N PHE A 239 -10.50 8.49 0.87
CA PHE A 239 -10.30 7.08 0.56
C PHE A 239 -8.88 6.62 0.90
N PHE A 240 -8.74 5.36 1.30
CA PHE A 240 -7.44 4.73 1.52
C PHE A 240 -6.65 4.71 0.21
N LYS A 241 -5.41 5.21 0.23
CA LYS A 241 -4.58 5.35 -0.97
C LYS A 241 -3.30 4.53 -0.86
N PRO A 242 -3.28 3.28 -1.37
CA PRO A 242 -2.04 2.60 -1.64
C PRO A 242 -1.14 3.47 -2.51
N ASN A 243 0.10 3.63 -2.08
CA ASN A 243 1.09 4.44 -2.78
C ASN A 243 2.40 3.66 -2.94
N PHE A 244 3.07 3.91 -4.04
CA PHE A 244 4.25 3.18 -4.48
C PHE A 244 5.27 4.17 -5.02
N GLY A 245 6.32 4.44 -4.23
CA GLY A 245 7.45 5.29 -4.59
C GLY A 245 8.71 4.45 -4.78
N GLY A 246 9.46 4.70 -5.85
CA GLY A 246 10.65 3.90 -6.09
C GLY A 246 11.56 4.37 -7.19
N THR A 247 12.76 3.79 -7.21
CA THR A 247 13.76 4.02 -8.24
C THR A 247 13.51 3.10 -9.42
N LEU A 248 13.60 3.64 -10.63
CA LEU A 248 13.44 2.87 -11.85
C LEU A 248 14.76 2.19 -12.24
N ILE A 249 14.68 0.93 -12.64
CA ILE A 249 15.84 0.11 -13.01
C ILE A 249 15.75 -0.22 -14.50
N THR A 250 16.86 -0.06 -15.22
CA THR A 250 17.02 -0.52 -16.59
C THR A 250 17.48 -1.98 -16.58
N PRO A 251 16.64 -2.95 -16.99
CA PRO A 251 17.09 -4.34 -17.09
C PRO A 251 18.15 -4.51 -18.18
N THR A 252 18.95 -5.57 -18.05
CA THR A 252 19.92 -5.94 -19.08
C THR A 252 19.25 -6.10 -20.45
N GLY A 253 19.83 -5.45 -21.47
CA GLY A 253 19.33 -5.49 -22.84
C GLY A 253 18.23 -4.47 -23.16
N GLN A 254 17.80 -3.66 -22.20
CA GLN A 254 16.87 -2.55 -22.44
C GLN A 254 17.61 -1.24 -22.67
N ALA A 255 17.05 -0.38 -23.52
CA ALA A 255 17.61 0.94 -23.83
C ALA A 255 17.38 1.96 -22.70
N GLY A 256 16.44 1.68 -21.79
CA GLY A 256 16.11 2.55 -20.67
C GLY A 256 15.16 1.88 -19.67
N PRO A 257 14.83 2.57 -18.56
CA PRO A 257 14.03 2.01 -17.48
C PRO A 257 12.51 1.97 -17.78
N TYR A 258 12.06 2.80 -18.72
CA TYR A 258 10.68 2.88 -19.18
C TYR A 258 10.61 3.38 -20.62
N PHE A 259 9.46 3.20 -21.25
CA PHE A 259 9.18 3.77 -22.57
C PHE A 259 7.70 4.16 -22.70
N ILE A 260 7.43 5.07 -23.64
CA ILE A 260 6.08 5.47 -24.04
C ILE A 260 5.92 5.15 -25.52
N GLU A 261 4.86 4.42 -25.85
CA GLU A 261 4.48 4.04 -27.21
C GLU A 261 3.15 4.74 -27.56
N PRO A 262 3.16 5.79 -28.38
CA PRO A 262 1.96 6.23 -29.08
C PRO A 262 1.52 5.14 -30.04
N LEU A 263 0.24 4.74 -29.99
CA LEU A 263 -0.27 3.58 -30.72
C LEU A 263 -1.28 4.00 -31.78
N THR A 264 -1.10 3.46 -32.98
CA THR A 264 -2.12 3.45 -34.05
C THR A 264 -2.59 2.00 -34.22
N LEU A 265 -3.78 1.69 -33.74
CA LEU A 265 -4.35 0.34 -33.80
C LEU A 265 -5.28 0.23 -35.00
N THR A 266 -4.92 -0.60 -35.97
CA THR A 266 -5.78 -0.92 -37.12
C THR A 266 -6.66 -2.11 -36.74
N PRO A 267 -8.00 -2.06 -36.93
CA PRO A 267 -8.86 -3.19 -36.68
C PRO A 267 -8.39 -4.42 -37.47
N TYR A 268 -8.45 -5.58 -36.83
CA TYR A 268 -8.24 -6.84 -37.54
C TYR A 268 -9.38 -7.03 -38.56
N SER A 269 -9.03 -7.28 -39.82
CA SER A 269 -9.97 -7.76 -40.83
C SER A 269 -9.79 -9.27 -40.96
N ALA A 270 -10.87 -10.01 -40.73
CA ALA A 270 -10.94 -11.44 -40.94
C ALA A 270 -11.13 -11.76 -42.43
#